data_AF-A0A9L0RR85-F1
#
_entry.id   AF-A0A9L0RR85-F1
#
_cell.length_a   1.000
_cell.length_b   1.000
_cell.length_c   1.000
_cell.angle_alpha   90.00
_cell.angle_beta   90.00
_cell.angle_gamma   90.00
#
_symmetry.space_group_name_H-M   'P 1'
#
loop_
_entity.id
_entity.type
_entity.pdbx_description
1 polymer ?
#
loop_
_entity_poly.entity_id
_entity_poly.type
_entity_poly.pdbx_seq_one_letter_code
_entity_poly.pdbx_strand_id
1 'polypeptide(L)'
;MKYLGINLAKYVQELYEENYKTLMNKIKEKLNKWRDILYSWIGRLNIVKMLVLPNLSYRFNGTPITIPASYFVDINILILKFIWKGKRPRTANTISKEKKKVGRLTLPDLATVIKTVWYW
;
A
#
# COMPACT_ATOMS: atom_id res chain seq x y z
N MET A 1 -1.88 25.83 -0.58
CA MET A 1 -2.86 25.86 -1.71
C MET A 1 -3.13 24.42 -2.14
N LYS A 2 -4.32 24.07 -2.64
CA LYS A 2 -4.64 22.67 -3.03
C LYS A 2 -4.96 22.59 -4.51
N TYR A 3 -4.30 21.69 -5.23
CA TYR A 3 -4.48 21.47 -6.67
C TYR A 3 -4.61 19.98 -6.96
N LEU A 4 -5.63 19.57 -7.72
CA LEU A 4 -5.90 18.15 -8.03
C LEU A 4 -5.94 17.23 -6.80
N GLY A 5 -6.39 17.79 -5.67
CA GLY A 5 -6.45 17.06 -4.40
C GLY A 5 -5.11 16.93 -3.66
N ILE A 6 -4.01 17.41 -4.23
CA ILE A 6 -2.65 17.46 -3.65
C ILE A 6 -2.45 18.85 -3.04
N ASN A 7 -1.95 18.88 -1.81
CA ASN A 7 -1.56 20.13 -1.18
C ASN A 7 -0.19 20.54 -1.69
N LEU A 8 -0.11 21.77 -2.19
CA LEU A 8 1.11 22.43 -2.59
C LEU A 8 1.61 23.28 -1.41
N ALA A 9 2.79 22.93 -0.93
CA ALA A 9 3.51 23.61 0.13
C ALA A 9 4.93 23.94 -0.36
N LYS A 10 5.54 24.97 0.23
CA LYS A 10 6.87 25.46 -0.16
C LYS A 10 7.96 24.51 0.32
N TYR A 11 7.76 23.87 1.47
CA TYR A 11 8.73 22.98 2.08
C TYR A 11 8.39 21.51 1.84
N VAL A 12 9.41 20.70 1.55
CA VAL A 12 9.27 19.25 1.29
C VAL A 12 8.68 18.51 2.49
N GLN A 13 9.02 18.94 3.71
CA GLN A 13 8.51 18.32 4.93
C GLN A 13 7.00 18.54 5.08
N GLU A 14 6.51 19.74 4.79
CA GLU A 14 5.07 20.06 4.81
C GLU A 14 4.34 19.29 3.70
N LEU A 15 4.91 19.21 2.49
CA LEU A 15 4.36 18.38 1.41
C LEU A 15 4.23 16.91 1.83
N TYR A 16 5.23 16.38 2.55
CA TYR A 16 5.20 15.01 3.04
C TYR A 16 4.08 14.80 4.07
N GLU A 17 4.02 15.66 5.08
CA GLU A 17 3.03 15.58 6.14
C GLU A 17 1.61 15.71 5.60
N GLU A 18 1.35 16.76 4.83
CA GLU A 18 0.01 17.09 4.39
C GLU A 18 -0.54 16.07 3.39
N ASN A 19 0.30 15.54 2.50
CA ASN A 19 -0.15 14.62 1.46
C ASN A 19 -0.05 13.16 1.89
N TYR A 20 1.08 12.70 2.43
CA TYR A 20 1.33 11.27 2.63
C TYR A 20 0.83 10.75 3.97
N LYS A 21 0.98 11.50 5.08
CA LYS A 21 0.36 11.11 6.37
C LYS A 21 -1.17 11.14 6.27
N THR A 22 -1.72 12.18 5.65
CA THR A 22 -3.16 12.27 5.40
C THR A 22 -3.66 11.14 4.50
N LEU A 23 -2.92 10.78 3.46
CA LEU A 23 -3.25 9.64 2.58
C LEU A 23 -3.26 8.32 3.36
N MET A 24 -2.28 8.11 4.23
CA MET A 24 -2.21 6.92 5.08
C MET A 24 -3.46 6.78 5.95
N ASN A 25 -3.89 7.88 6.59
CA ASN A 25 -5.09 7.89 7.42
C ASN A 25 -6.35 7.57 6.60
N LYS A 26 -6.48 8.15 5.40
CA LYS A 26 -7.61 7.84 4.49
C LYS A 26 -7.63 6.38 4.06
N ILE A 27 -6.47 5.78 3.77
CA ILE A 27 -6.37 4.35 3.45
C ILE A 27 -6.81 3.52 4.65
N LYS A 28 -6.31 3.84 5.85
CA LYS A 28 -6.67 3.15 7.09
C LYS A 28 -8.18 3.20 7.37
N GLU A 29 -8.82 4.35 7.23
CA GLU A 29 -10.28 4.49 7.39
C GLU A 29 -11.06 3.67 6.37
N LYS A 30 -10.67 3.72 5.08
CA LYS A 30 -11.30 2.92 4.03
C LYS A 30 -11.18 1.44 4.35
N LEU A 31 -9.97 0.95 4.64
CA LEU A 31 -9.75 -0.45 5.01
C LEU A 31 -10.57 -0.85 6.23
N ASN A 32 -10.68 0.01 7.25
CA ASN A 32 -11.52 -0.27 8.42
C ASN A 32 -13.00 -0.43 8.06
N LYS A 33 -13.56 0.41 7.17
CA LYS A 33 -14.95 0.27 6.69
C LYS A 33 -15.18 -1.04 5.95
N TRP A 34 -14.23 -1.48 5.13
CA TRP A 34 -14.32 -2.73 4.36
C TRP A 34 -13.95 -3.99 5.17
N ARG A 35 -13.39 -3.82 6.37
CA ARG A 35 -12.87 -4.93 7.18
C ARG A 35 -13.95 -5.93 7.57
N ASP A 36 -15.14 -5.41 7.89
CA ASP A 36 -16.22 -6.20 8.47
C ASP A 36 -17.19 -6.73 7.40
N ILE A 37 -17.15 -6.18 6.18
CA ILE A 37 -17.94 -6.61 5.02
C ILE A 37 -17.33 -7.85 4.35
N LEU A 38 -16.00 -7.99 4.37
CA LEU A 38 -15.29 -8.98 3.56
C LEU A 38 -14.93 -10.23 4.36
N TYR A 39 -15.44 -11.37 3.90
CA TYR A 39 -15.21 -12.67 4.54
C TYR A 39 -13.94 -13.39 4.05
N SER A 40 -13.60 -13.31 2.76
CA SER A 40 -12.48 -14.08 2.19
C SER A 40 -11.18 -13.28 2.10
N TRP A 41 -10.05 -13.98 2.28
CA TRP A 41 -8.71 -13.42 2.07
C TRP A 41 -8.53 -12.92 0.63
N ILE A 42 -9.04 -13.67 -0.37
CA ILE A 42 -9.02 -13.28 -1.79
C ILE A 42 -9.78 -11.97 -2.02
N GLY A 43 -10.97 -11.81 -1.42
CA GLY A 43 -11.77 -10.59 -1.56
C GLY A 43 -11.05 -9.38 -0.96
N ARG A 44 -10.42 -9.55 0.20
CA ARG A 44 -9.59 -8.51 0.82
C ARG A 44 -8.37 -8.13 -0.02
N LEU A 45 -7.70 -9.10 -0.64
CA LEU A 45 -6.58 -8.83 -1.53
C LEU A 45 -7.04 -8.02 -2.76
N ASN A 46 -8.19 -8.35 -3.36
CA ASN A 46 -8.72 -7.63 -4.50
C ASN A 46 -9.08 -6.17 -4.13
N ILE A 47 -9.65 -5.97 -2.95
CA ILE A 47 -9.94 -4.63 -2.39
C ILE A 47 -8.66 -3.82 -2.24
N VAL A 48 -7.59 -4.39 -1.69
CA VAL A 48 -6.30 -3.69 -1.56
C VAL A 48 -5.77 -3.30 -2.95
N LYS A 49 -5.81 -4.22 -3.92
CA LYS A 49 -5.39 -3.94 -5.31
C LYS A 49 -6.22 -2.84 -5.97
N MET A 50 -7.52 -2.76 -5.70
CA MET A 50 -8.42 -1.79 -6.34
C MET A 50 -8.45 -0.43 -5.63
N LEU A 51 -8.38 -0.40 -4.29
CA LEU A 51 -8.54 0.84 -3.53
C LEU A 51 -7.23 1.46 -3.07
N VAL A 52 -6.23 0.65 -2.72
CA VAL A 52 -4.97 1.16 -2.15
C VAL A 52 -3.98 1.47 -3.26
N LEU A 53 -3.79 0.53 -4.19
CA LEU A 53 -2.78 0.66 -5.24
C LEU A 53 -3.01 1.87 -6.17
N PRO A 54 -4.22 2.13 -6.71
CA PRO A 54 -4.44 3.26 -7.62
C PRO A 54 -4.33 4.61 -6.92
N ASN A 55 -4.77 4.69 -5.65
CA ASN A 55 -4.66 5.92 -4.86
C ASN A 55 -3.20 6.28 -4.55
N LEU A 56 -2.37 5.27 -4.27
CA LEU A 56 -0.93 5.48 -4.08
C LEU A 56 -0.25 5.89 -5.39
N SER A 57 -0.52 5.18 -6.48
CA SER A 57 0.07 5.46 -7.79
C SER A 57 -0.24 6.88 -8.28
N TYR A 58 -1.49 7.32 -8.16
CA TYR A 58 -1.91 8.66 -8.55
C TYR A 58 -1.11 9.75 -7.79
N ARG A 59 -0.87 9.53 -6.50
CA ARG A 59 -0.18 10.49 -5.63
C ARG A 59 1.32 10.51 -5.85
N PHE A 60 1.92 9.35 -6.10
CA PHE A 60 3.35 9.26 -6.40
C PHE A 60 3.68 9.88 -7.76
N ASN A 61 2.83 9.70 -8.77
CA ASN A 61 3.05 10.29 -10.09
C ASN A 61 2.83 11.81 -10.07
N GLY A 62 1.90 12.31 -9.25
CA GLY A 62 1.59 13.74 -9.17
C GLY A 62 2.51 14.55 -8.26
N THR A 63 3.45 13.93 -7.54
CA THR A 63 4.29 14.63 -6.56
C THR A 63 5.73 14.11 -6.63
N PRO A 64 6.69 14.88 -7.19
CA PRO A 64 8.08 14.46 -7.35
C PRO A 64 8.84 14.63 -6.03
N ILE A 65 8.50 13.84 -5.01
CA ILE A 65 9.15 13.85 -3.70
C ILE A 65 9.80 12.51 -3.42
N THR A 66 10.96 12.54 -2.78
CA THR A 66 11.62 11.37 -2.23
C THR A 66 10.79 10.80 -1.07
N ILE A 67 10.10 9.68 -1.32
CA ILE A 67 9.32 9.02 -0.28
C ILE A 67 10.25 8.16 0.57
N PRO A 68 10.24 8.32 1.91
CA PRO A 68 11.07 7.51 2.78
C PRO A 68 10.62 6.05 2.77
N ALA A 69 11.59 5.12 2.84
CA ALA A 69 11.32 3.68 2.86
C ALA A 69 10.38 3.26 4.00
N SER A 70 10.43 3.94 5.14
CA SER A 70 9.56 3.72 6.30
C SER A 70 8.07 3.85 5.95
N TYR A 71 7.71 4.75 5.04
CA TYR A 71 6.33 4.93 4.59
C TYR A 71 5.76 3.66 3.95
N PHE A 72 6.56 2.99 3.12
CA PHE A 72 6.18 1.73 2.48
C PHE A 72 6.06 0.59 3.51
N VAL A 73 6.92 0.58 4.53
CA VAL A 73 6.84 -0.40 5.64
C VAL A 73 5.52 -0.21 6.40
N ASP A 74 5.14 1.02 6.71
CA ASP A 74 3.90 1.33 7.42
C ASP A 74 2.66 0.91 6.61
N ILE A 75 2.64 1.19 5.30
CA ILE A 75 1.58 0.73 4.39
C ILE A 75 1.50 -0.80 4.40
N ASN A 76 2.64 -1.48 4.26
CA ASN A 76 2.69 -2.94 4.23
C ASN A 76 2.15 -3.55 5.53
N ILE A 77 2.50 -2.98 6.68
CA ILE A 77 1.97 -3.42 7.97
C ILE A 77 0.44 -3.22 8.04
N LEU A 78 -0.09 -2.09 7.57
CA LEU A 78 -1.53 -1.84 7.54
C LEU A 78 -2.28 -2.81 6.62
N ILE A 79 -1.76 -3.05 5.42
CA ILE A 79 -2.31 -4.03 4.47
C ILE A 79 -2.30 -5.42 5.12
N LEU A 80 -1.18 -5.87 5.68
CA LEU A 80 -1.09 -7.17 6.33
C LEU A 80 -2.10 -7.30 7.47
N LYS A 81 -2.23 -6.29 8.34
CA LYS A 81 -3.23 -6.28 9.42
C LYS A 81 -4.66 -6.40 8.88
N PHE A 82 -4.98 -5.69 7.79
CA PHE A 82 -6.29 -5.74 7.16
C PHE A 82 -6.61 -7.12 6.59
N ILE A 83 -5.71 -7.66 5.76
CA ILE A 83 -6.00 -8.92 5.10
C ILE A 83 -6.09 -10.06 6.15
N TRP A 84 -5.23 -10.05 7.19
CA TRP A 84 -5.21 -11.09 8.23
C TRP A 84 -6.21 -10.89 9.38
N LYS A 85 -6.94 -9.76 9.43
CA LYS A 85 -7.87 -9.40 10.52
C LYS A 85 -7.25 -9.55 11.92
N GLY A 86 -5.97 -9.19 12.06
CA GLY A 86 -5.23 -9.33 13.32
C GLY A 86 -4.87 -10.76 13.74
N LYS A 87 -5.19 -11.79 12.93
CA LYS A 87 -4.66 -13.15 13.15
C LYS A 87 -3.19 -13.20 12.74
N ARG A 88 -2.36 -13.98 13.46
CA ARG A 88 -0.98 -14.23 13.03
C ARG A 88 -1.01 -14.86 11.62
N PRO A 89 -0.17 -14.40 10.67
CA PRO A 89 -0.04 -15.04 9.37
C PRO A 89 0.36 -16.49 9.57
N ARG A 90 -0.56 -17.44 9.34
CA ARG A 90 -0.33 -18.85 9.69
C ARG A 90 0.71 -19.54 8.79
N THR A 91 1.09 -18.91 7.67
CA THR A 91 1.95 -19.53 6.65
C THR A 91 2.87 -18.56 5.89
N ALA A 92 2.80 -17.23 6.13
CA ALA A 92 3.43 -16.26 5.23
C ALA A 92 4.91 -15.94 5.55
N ASN A 93 5.36 -16.12 6.80
CA ASN A 93 6.73 -15.74 7.18
C ASN A 93 7.78 -16.66 6.56
N THR A 94 7.44 -17.93 6.28
CA THR A 94 8.30 -18.89 5.57
C THR A 94 8.15 -18.74 4.06
N ILE A 95 6.92 -18.64 3.52
CA ILE A 95 6.70 -18.52 2.07
C ILE A 95 7.31 -17.23 1.49
N SER A 96 7.32 -16.11 2.23
CA SER A 96 7.98 -14.88 1.79
C SER A 96 9.51 -14.97 1.82
N LYS A 97 10.09 -15.88 2.62
CA LYS A 97 11.54 -16.11 2.70
C LYS A 97 12.02 -17.26 1.79
N GLU A 98 11.19 -18.28 1.56
CA GLU A 98 11.48 -19.47 0.72
C GLU A 98 11.36 -19.20 -0.78
N LYS A 99 10.62 -18.16 -1.19
CA LYS A 99 10.35 -17.84 -2.61
C LYS A 99 11.56 -17.40 -3.45
N LYS A 100 12.78 -17.41 -2.90
CA LYS A 100 14.01 -17.24 -3.70
C LYS A 100 14.45 -18.49 -4.48
N LYS A 101 13.78 -19.65 -4.35
CA LYS A 101 14.31 -20.90 -4.95
C LYS A 101 13.49 -21.66 -5.98
N VAL A 102 12.17 -21.49 -6.15
CA VAL A 102 11.43 -22.38 -7.06
C VAL A 102 10.30 -21.66 -7.80
N GLY A 103 10.36 -21.72 -9.12
CA GLY A 103 9.32 -21.25 -10.03
C GLY A 103 8.04 -22.08 -9.91
N ARG A 104 7.04 -21.56 -9.19
CA ARG A 104 5.62 -21.82 -9.46
C ARG A 104 4.74 -20.77 -8.75
N LEU A 105 3.79 -20.22 -9.52
CA LEU A 105 2.72 -19.29 -9.14
C LEU A 105 3.16 -18.09 -8.27
N THR A 106 3.70 -17.09 -8.96
CA THR A 106 4.10 -15.78 -8.46
C THR A 106 2.89 -14.97 -7.97
N LEU A 107 2.62 -15.00 -6.67
CA LEU A 107 2.05 -13.85 -5.96
C LEU A 107 3.09 -12.73 -6.05
N PRO A 108 2.83 -11.62 -6.74
CA PRO A 108 3.88 -10.66 -6.96
C PRO A 108 4.15 -9.96 -5.63
N ASP A 109 5.42 -9.99 -5.21
CA ASP A 109 5.92 -9.12 -4.16
C ASP A 109 5.46 -7.70 -4.52
N LEU A 110 4.89 -6.96 -3.57
CA LEU A 110 4.42 -5.59 -3.85
C LEU A 110 5.56 -4.76 -4.45
N ALA A 111 6.81 -5.04 -4.07
CA ALA A 111 8.00 -4.45 -4.69
C ALA A 111 8.19 -4.84 -6.17
N THR A 112 7.82 -6.07 -6.57
CA THR A 112 7.85 -6.49 -7.98
C THR A 112 6.72 -5.85 -8.76
N VAL A 113 5.48 -5.81 -8.24
CA VAL A 113 4.36 -5.08 -8.88
C VAL A 113 4.70 -3.62 -9.07
N ILE A 114 5.26 -2.97 -8.05
CA ILE A 114 5.66 -1.57 -8.11
C ILE A 114 6.74 -1.38 -9.19
N LYS A 115 7.73 -2.28 -9.29
CA LYS A 115 8.76 -2.21 -10.34
C LYS A 115 8.23 -2.44 -11.76
N THR A 116 7.33 -3.40 -11.98
CA THR A 116 6.74 -3.64 -13.32
C THR A 116 5.76 -2.55 -13.74
N VAL A 117 5.07 -1.90 -12.79
CA VAL A 117 4.13 -0.81 -13.08
C VAL A 117 4.84 0.54 -13.24
N TRP A 118 6.06 0.70 -12.72
CA TRP A 118 6.83 1.96 -12.82
C TRP A 118 7.72 2.09 -14.07
N TYR A 119 7.96 1.01 -14.81
CA TYR A 119 8.83 0.99 -16.00
C TYR A 119 8.05 0.80 -17.31
N TRP A 120 6.86 1.41 -17.42
CA TRP A 120 6.12 1.62 -18.66
C TRP A 120 5.75 3.09 -18.80
#